data_AF-A0A0A9GPZ7-F1
#
_entry.id   AF-A0A0A9GPZ7-F1
#
_cell.length_a   1.000
_cell.length_b   1.000
_cell.length_c   1.000
_cell.angle_alpha   90.00
_cell.angle_beta   90.00
_cell.angle_gamma   90.00
#
_symmetry.space_group_name_H-M   'P 1'
#
loop_
_entity.id
_entity.type
_entity.pdbx_description
1 polymer ?
#
loop_
_entity_poly.entity_id
_entity_poly.type
_entity_poly.pdbx_seq_one_letter_code
_entity_poly.pdbx_strand_id
1 'polypeptide(L)'
;MLVIDPMKRITIREIREHQWFQIRLPRYLAVPPPDTTQQAKMIDEDTLRDVVNFGFNKDHVCESLCNRLQNEATVVYYLLLDNRFRATSGYLGADYQETTDMNLNQLASSESASSGTRHYLPGCSEPHANSSLRPHYPVERKWALGLQSRAHPREIMIEVLKALQELNVSWKRNGHYNMKCRWSIGFPEVHDMLDANNSFLGDTTIMDNDDVNGRLPAVIKFEIQLYKTRDDKYLLDMQRVTGPELLFLDFCAAFLTKLRVL
;
A
#
# COMPACT_ATOMS: atom_id res chain seq x y z
N MET A 1 13.45 -19.41 5.24
CA MET A 1 13.30 -18.87 3.86
C MET A 1 12.60 -19.85 2.92
N LEU A 2 12.91 -21.15 2.94
CA LEU A 2 12.32 -22.14 2.01
C LEU A 2 10.92 -22.64 2.44
N VAL A 3 10.09 -21.75 2.99
CA VAL A 3 8.70 -22.10 3.32
C VAL A 3 7.91 -22.11 2.01
N ILE A 4 7.21 -23.22 1.77
CA ILE A 4 6.40 -23.46 0.57
C ILE A 4 5.30 -22.39 0.46
N ASP A 5 4.60 -22.12 1.56
CA ASP A 5 3.56 -21.09 1.64
C ASP A 5 4.20 -19.67 1.66
N PRO A 6 3.97 -18.82 0.64
CA PRO A 6 4.56 -17.49 0.59
C PRO A 6 4.03 -16.56 1.68
N MET A 7 2.81 -16.77 2.21
CA MET A 7 2.24 -15.94 3.26
C MET A 7 2.81 -16.23 4.64
N LYS A 8 3.44 -17.40 4.80
CA LYS A 8 4.16 -17.81 6.01
C LYS A 8 5.67 -17.72 5.84
N ARG A 9 6.13 -17.28 4.66
CA ARG A 9 7.54 -17.18 4.36
C ARG A 9 8.13 -15.98 5.08
N ILE A 10 9.23 -16.22 5.77
CA ILE A 10 9.98 -15.19 6.49
C ILE A 10 10.27 -13.97 5.59
N THR A 11 9.96 -12.78 6.09
CA THR A 11 10.17 -11.48 5.42
C THR A 11 11.59 -10.97 5.63
N ILE A 12 12.05 -9.98 4.85
CA ILE A 12 13.38 -9.37 5.03
C ILE A 12 13.55 -8.82 6.45
N ARG A 13 12.51 -8.18 6.99
CA ARG A 13 12.54 -7.66 8.37
C ARG A 13 12.78 -8.78 9.38
N GLU A 14 12.03 -9.87 9.29
CA GLU A 14 12.18 -11.03 10.17
C GLU A 14 13.52 -11.75 9.96
N ILE A 15 14.07 -11.78 8.73
CA ILE A 15 15.42 -12.31 8.45
C ILE A 15 16.46 -11.47 9.21
N ARG A 16 16.32 -10.14 9.23
CA ARG A 16 17.28 -9.24 9.91
C ARG A 16 17.24 -9.37 11.43
N GLU A 17 16.11 -9.79 11.98
CA GLU A 17 15.93 -10.12 13.39
C GLU A 17 16.44 -11.53 13.74
N HIS A 18 16.68 -12.38 12.75
CA HIS A 18 17.05 -13.78 12.96
C HIS A 18 18.51 -13.90 13.45
N GLN A 19 18.74 -14.67 14.51
CA GLN A 19 20.07 -14.80 15.15
C GLN A 19 21.17 -15.20 14.15
N TRP A 20 20.91 -16.17 13.28
CA TRP A 20 21.88 -16.58 12.25
C TRP A 20 22.32 -15.44 11.32
N PHE A 21 21.41 -14.51 11.00
CA PHE A 21 21.72 -13.36 10.12
C PHE A 21 22.54 -12.29 10.84
N GLN A 22 22.41 -12.17 12.16
CA GLN A 22 23.12 -11.18 12.97
C GLN A 22 24.55 -11.60 13.32
N ILE A 23 24.88 -12.89 13.19
CA ILE A 23 26.24 -13.41 13.41
C ILE A 23 27.19 -12.80 12.38
N ARG A 24 28.14 -12.00 12.85
CA ARG A 24 29.16 -11.32 12.02
C ARG A 24 28.57 -10.46 10.89
N LEU A 25 27.37 -9.90 11.10
CA LEU A 25 26.74 -9.02 10.12
C LEU A 25 27.60 -7.76 9.91
N PRO A 26 28.14 -7.51 8.70
CA PRO A 26 28.90 -6.30 8.44
C PRO A 26 28.07 -5.05 8.69
N ARG A 27 28.69 -4.03 9.31
CA ARG A 27 28.00 -2.82 9.78
C ARG A 27 27.24 -2.07 8.69
N TYR A 28 27.77 -2.07 7.46
CA TYR A 28 27.11 -1.44 6.32
C TYR A 28 25.81 -2.13 5.88
N LEU A 29 25.56 -3.37 6.32
CA LEU A 29 24.30 -4.11 6.10
C LEU A 29 23.36 -4.08 7.30
N ALA A 30 23.86 -3.69 8.48
CA ALA A 30 23.06 -3.59 9.69
C ALA A 30 22.10 -2.39 9.64
N VAL A 31 22.47 -1.33 8.93
CA VAL A 31 21.62 -0.15 8.71
C VAL A 31 20.47 -0.56 7.79
N PRO A 32 19.20 -0.42 8.21
CA PRO A 32 18.08 -0.60 7.30
C PRO A 32 18.26 0.29 6.08
N PRO A 33 18.21 -0.24 4.85
CA PRO A 33 18.02 0.64 3.72
C PRO A 33 16.77 1.46 4.01
N PRO A 34 16.81 2.79 3.77
CA PRO A 34 15.70 3.66 4.11
C PRO A 34 14.45 3.13 3.43
N ASP A 35 13.54 2.56 4.23
CA ASP A 35 12.37 1.90 3.70
C ASP A 35 11.55 2.96 2.98
N THR A 36 11.35 2.73 1.69
CA THR A 36 11.28 3.76 0.64
C THR A 36 9.95 4.53 0.64
N THR A 37 9.13 4.41 1.68
CA THR A 37 7.80 5.03 1.78
C THR A 37 7.42 5.44 3.20
N GLN A 38 7.89 4.74 4.23
CA GLN A 38 7.55 5.06 5.63
C GLN A 38 8.50 6.08 6.25
N GLN A 39 9.80 6.03 5.92
CA GLN A 39 10.78 6.99 6.45
C GLN A 39 10.63 8.39 5.84
N ALA A 40 10.20 8.47 4.56
CA ALA A 40 9.88 9.75 3.92
C ALA A 40 8.68 10.48 4.57
N LYS A 41 7.87 9.77 5.38
CA LYS A 41 6.70 10.34 6.06
C LYS A 41 6.94 10.65 7.53
N MET A 42 8.01 10.12 8.13
CA MET A 42 8.43 10.41 9.51
C MET A 42 9.79 11.10 9.46
N ILE A 43 9.81 12.36 9.04
CA ILE A 43 10.99 13.20 9.30
C ILE A 43 11.04 13.39 10.81
N ASP A 44 12.04 12.80 11.46
CA ASP A 44 12.30 12.99 12.87
C ASP A 44 12.59 14.48 13.15
N GLU A 45 11.69 15.16 13.87
CA GLU A 45 11.76 16.60 14.12
C GLU A 45 12.94 16.99 15.02
N ASP A 46 13.40 16.09 15.88
CA ASP A 46 14.56 16.31 16.73
C ASP A 46 15.84 16.29 15.88
N THR A 47 16.03 15.27 15.04
CA THR A 47 17.17 15.20 14.11
C THR A 47 17.15 16.40 13.14
N LEU A 48 15.98 16.83 12.68
CA LEU A 48 15.84 18.01 11.84
C LEU A 48 16.29 19.30 12.57
N ARG A 49 15.93 19.45 13.85
CA ARG A 49 16.40 20.57 14.69
C ARG A 49 17.91 20.58 14.81
N ASP A 50 18.53 19.41 14.99
CA ASP A 50 19.99 19.31 15.07
C ASP A 50 20.65 19.71 13.75
N VAL A 51 20.13 19.27 12.61
CA VAL A 51 20.64 19.69 11.27
C VAL A 51 20.53 21.20 11.08
N VAL A 52 19.44 21.82 11.55
CA VAL A 52 19.29 23.29 11.49
C VAL A 52 20.29 23.99 12.42
N ASN A 53 20.61 23.41 13.57
CA ASN A 53 21.67 23.92 14.46
C ASN A 53 23.07 23.86 13.83
N PHE A 54 23.31 22.93 12.90
CA PHE A 54 24.54 22.88 12.08
C PHE A 54 24.59 23.95 10.97
N GLY A 55 23.57 24.80 10.84
CA GLY A 55 23.56 25.94 9.93
C GLY A 55 22.82 25.70 8.60
N PHE A 56 22.11 24.58 8.45
CA PHE A 56 21.31 24.29 7.26
C PHE A 56 19.91 24.89 7.35
N ASN A 57 19.37 25.37 6.23
CA ASN A 57 17.99 25.89 6.18
C ASN A 57 16.98 24.73 6.26
N LYS A 58 16.04 24.83 7.21
CA LYS A 58 14.97 23.84 7.44
C LYS A 58 14.17 23.52 6.17
N ASP A 59 13.79 24.54 5.40
CA ASP A 59 12.95 24.37 4.20
C ASP A 59 13.72 23.63 3.11
N HIS A 60 15.00 23.98 2.93
CA HIS A 60 15.90 23.30 2.00
C HIS A 60 16.13 21.83 2.39
N VAL A 61 16.31 21.53 3.69
CA VAL A 61 16.47 20.16 4.18
C VAL A 61 15.19 19.35 3.95
N CYS A 62 14.03 19.90 4.30
CA CYS A 62 12.73 19.25 4.07
C CYS A 62 12.46 18.98 2.59
N GLU A 63 12.69 19.97 1.72
CA GLU A 63 12.56 19.82 0.28
C GLU A 63 13.52 18.75 -0.26
N SER A 64 14.77 18.75 0.21
CA SER A 64 15.77 17.77 -0.20
C SER A 64 15.42 16.34 0.25
N LEU A 65 14.87 16.17 1.45
CA LEU A 65 14.40 14.89 1.97
C LEU A 65 13.16 14.39 1.22
N CYS A 66 12.20 15.29 0.95
CA CYS A 66 11.00 14.98 0.17
C CYS A 66 11.32 14.59 -1.28
N ASN A 67 12.24 15.33 -1.92
CA ASN A 67 12.68 15.10 -3.30
C ASN A 67 13.76 14.01 -3.42
N ARG A 68 14.23 13.46 -2.29
CA ARG A 68 15.28 12.41 -2.21
C ARG A 68 16.58 12.81 -2.91
N LEU A 69 16.94 14.08 -2.81
CA LEU A 69 18.20 14.58 -3.33
C LEU A 69 19.34 14.13 -2.42
N GLN A 70 20.44 13.66 -3.00
CA GLN A 70 21.66 13.36 -2.25
C GLN A 70 22.53 14.62 -2.19
N ASN A 71 22.35 15.41 -1.13
CA ASN A 71 23.12 16.62 -0.86
C ASN A 71 23.68 16.61 0.57
N GLU A 72 24.57 17.56 0.86
CA GLU A 72 25.22 17.68 2.17
C GLU A 72 24.20 17.71 3.32
N ALA A 73 23.08 18.42 3.14
CA ALA A 73 21.99 18.48 4.11
C ALA A 73 21.37 17.11 4.41
N THR A 74 21.05 16.31 3.39
CA THR A 74 20.51 14.95 3.58
C THR A 74 21.55 14.00 4.16
N VAL A 75 22.82 14.12 3.79
CA VAL A 75 23.91 13.31 4.35
C VAL A 75 24.04 13.58 5.85
N VAL A 76 24.08 14.86 6.25
CA VAL A 76 24.15 15.25 7.66
C VAL A 76 22.93 14.76 8.43
N TYR A 77 21.73 14.89 7.86
CA TYR A 77 20.49 14.36 8.45
C TYR A 77 20.57 12.85 8.68
N TYR A 78 20.93 12.05 7.67
CA TYR A 78 21.01 10.60 7.82
C TYR A 78 22.14 10.15 8.74
N LEU A 79 23.26 10.89 8.81
CA LEU A 79 24.35 10.60 9.74
C LEU A 79 23.95 10.87 11.21
N LEU A 80 23.25 11.98 11.47
CA LEU A 80 22.72 12.28 12.81
C LEU A 80 21.65 11.26 13.22
N LEU A 81 20.77 10.92 12.28
CA LEU A 81 19.76 9.89 12.47
C LEU A 81 20.43 8.55 12.82
N ASP A 82 21.44 8.13 12.06
CA ASP A 82 22.21 6.91 12.32
C ASP A 82 22.93 6.95 13.67
N ASN A 83 23.49 8.10 14.08
CA ASN A 83 24.12 8.27 15.40
C ASN A 83 23.13 8.07 16.55
N ARG A 84 21.91 8.63 16.43
CA ARG A 84 20.85 8.49 17.42
C ARG A 84 20.37 7.03 17.55
N PHE A 85 20.24 6.34 16.42
CA PHE A 85 19.91 4.91 16.40
C PHE A 85 21.07 4.03 16.88
N ARG A 86 22.33 4.43 16.64
CA ARG A 86 23.55 3.81 17.20
C ARG A 86 23.57 3.81 18.72
N ALA A 87 23.18 4.92 19.35
CA ALA A 87 23.18 5.02 20.82
C ALA A 87 22.10 4.14 21.48
N THR A 88 21.04 3.80 20.75
CA THR A 88 19.92 3.00 21.26
C THR A 88 20.05 1.51 20.92
N SER A 89 20.76 1.18 19.84
CA SER A 89 21.05 -0.20 19.43
C SER A 89 22.38 -0.65 20.05
N GLY A 90 22.30 -1.37 21.18
CA GLY A 90 23.47 -1.91 21.90
C GLY A 90 24.42 -2.80 21.08
N TYR A 91 24.12 -3.06 19.81
CA TYR A 91 24.99 -3.77 18.87
C TYR A 91 26.21 -2.96 18.39
N LEU A 92 26.16 -1.61 18.44
CA LEU A 92 27.26 -0.74 17.98
C LEU A 92 28.08 -0.08 19.10
N GLY A 93 27.69 -0.28 20.36
CA GLY A 93 28.43 0.21 21.54
C GLY A 93 29.44 -0.79 22.13
N ALA A 94 29.48 -2.03 21.62
CA ALA A 94 30.53 -2.97 22.00
C ALA A 94 31.79 -2.66 21.18
N ASP A 95 32.80 -2.11 21.86
CA ASP A 95 34.15 -2.00 21.34
C ASP A 95 34.60 -3.34 20.76
N TYR A 96 35.32 -3.30 19.64
CA TYR A 96 35.91 -4.47 19.01
C TYR A 96 36.84 -5.18 19.99
N GLN A 97 36.38 -6.23 20.67
CA GLN A 97 37.28 -7.19 21.29
C GLN A 97 37.66 -8.23 20.24
N GLU A 98 38.79 -7.93 19.62
CA GLU A 98 39.58 -8.85 18.82
C GLU A 98 39.78 -10.15 19.60
N THR A 99 39.38 -11.26 18.96
CA THR A 99 39.45 -12.61 19.52
C THR A 99 40.88 -12.95 19.90
N THR A 100 41.15 -12.97 21.20
CA THR A 100 42.15 -13.87 21.77
C THR A 100 41.40 -14.83 22.68
N ASP A 101 41.54 -16.12 22.36
CA ASP A 101 40.97 -17.24 23.10
C ASP A 101 41.26 -17.11 24.60
N MET A 102 40.23 -17.27 25.45
CA MET A 102 40.30 -18.10 26.66
C MET A 102 38.95 -18.21 27.39
N ASN A 103 38.64 -19.46 27.75
CA ASN A 103 37.90 -19.93 28.93
C ASN A 103 36.36 -19.88 29.00
N LEU A 104 35.84 -21.09 28.80
CA LEU A 104 34.67 -21.71 29.41
C LEU A 104 34.65 -21.56 30.95
N ASN A 105 33.43 -21.36 31.48
CA ASN A 105 32.97 -21.38 32.89
C ASN A 105 33.00 -20.05 33.68
N GLN A 106 31.82 -19.46 33.83
CA GLN A 106 31.29 -19.14 35.17
C GLN A 106 29.75 -19.13 35.15
N LEU A 107 29.19 -20.19 35.72
CA LEU A 107 27.79 -20.36 36.05
C LEU A 107 27.52 -19.73 37.43
N ALA A 108 26.28 -19.28 37.58
CA ALA A 108 25.51 -19.14 38.83
C ALA A 108 25.63 -17.83 39.63
N SER A 109 24.49 -17.14 39.73
CA SER A 109 23.75 -16.78 40.97
C SER A 109 22.64 -15.80 40.56
N SER A 110 21.35 -16.15 40.46
CA SER A 110 20.34 -16.55 41.48
C SER A 110 19.19 -15.51 41.46
N GLU A 111 18.01 -15.90 40.97
CA GLU A 111 16.72 -16.01 41.71
C GLU A 111 16.12 -14.67 42.20
N SER A 112 14.90 -14.28 41.83
CA SER A 112 13.63 -14.69 42.50
C SER A 112 12.44 -14.21 41.64
N ALA A 113 11.53 -15.07 41.15
CA ALA A 113 10.30 -15.57 41.79
C ALA A 113 9.29 -14.50 42.27
N SER A 114 8.15 -14.37 41.58
CA SER A 114 6.83 -14.39 42.23
C SER A 114 5.74 -14.86 41.27
N SER A 115 5.01 -15.88 41.73
CA SER A 115 3.84 -16.47 41.09
C SER A 115 2.56 -15.80 41.60
N GLY A 116 1.55 -15.69 40.75
CA GLY A 116 0.20 -15.27 41.14
C GLY A 116 -0.86 -15.98 40.31
N THR A 117 -1.05 -17.29 40.56
CA THR A 117 -2.22 -18.05 40.10
C THR A 117 -3.28 -18.01 41.20
N ARG A 118 -4.54 -17.67 40.83
CA ARG A 118 -5.85 -18.02 41.45
C ARG A 118 -6.87 -16.94 41.05
N HIS A 119 -8.12 -17.16 40.62
CA HIS A 119 -9.03 -18.30 40.65
C HIS A 119 -10.13 -18.07 39.57
N TYR A 120 -10.73 -19.16 39.08
CA TYR A 120 -11.92 -19.18 38.23
C TYR A 120 -13.21 -19.38 39.06
N LEU A 121 -14.35 -18.99 38.45
CA LEU A 121 -15.73 -19.55 38.54
C LEU A 121 -16.80 -18.83 39.42
N PRO A 122 -18.11 -18.97 39.05
CA PRO A 122 -19.08 -17.88 38.89
C PRO A 122 -20.42 -18.10 39.66
N GLY A 123 -21.38 -17.17 39.55
CA GLY A 123 -22.75 -17.38 40.07
C GLY A 123 -23.82 -16.47 39.43
N CYS A 124 -24.83 -17.10 38.83
CA CYS A 124 -26.17 -16.53 38.54
C CYS A 124 -26.99 -16.47 39.86
N SER A 125 -28.04 -15.68 40.09
CA SER A 125 -29.25 -15.37 39.29
C SER A 125 -30.04 -14.20 39.93
N GLU A 126 -30.52 -13.20 39.15
CA GLU A 126 -31.95 -12.85 38.89
C GLU A 126 -32.49 -11.61 39.70
N PRO A 127 -33.64 -10.97 39.36
CA PRO A 127 -33.89 -10.17 38.15
C PRO A 127 -34.74 -8.90 38.40
N HIS A 128 -34.35 -7.69 37.99
CA HIS A 128 -35.34 -6.59 37.85
C HIS A 128 -34.97 -5.58 36.74
N ALA A 129 -35.79 -5.63 35.68
CA ALA A 129 -36.45 -4.47 35.08
C ALA A 129 -35.61 -3.40 34.34
N ASN A 130 -35.85 -3.32 33.02
CA ASN A 130 -35.99 -2.08 32.22
C ASN A 130 -34.73 -1.49 31.57
N SER A 131 -34.45 -1.88 30.32
CA SER A 131 -34.31 -0.96 29.18
C SER A 131 -33.84 -1.76 27.98
N SER A 132 -34.73 -1.94 26.99
CA SER A 132 -34.37 -2.49 25.68
C SER A 132 -33.54 -1.46 24.90
N LEU A 133 -32.31 -1.24 25.34
CA LEU A 133 -31.24 -0.77 24.47
C LEU A 133 -30.95 -1.95 23.54
N ARG A 134 -31.52 -1.93 22.33
CA ARG A 134 -30.99 -2.77 21.25
C ARG A 134 -29.50 -2.51 21.21
N PRO A 135 -28.62 -3.50 21.42
CA PRO A 135 -27.22 -3.31 21.10
C PRO A 135 -27.20 -3.04 19.60
N HIS A 136 -26.80 -1.83 19.21
CA HIS A 136 -26.25 -1.61 17.89
C HIS A 136 -25.02 -2.50 17.83
N TYR A 137 -25.20 -3.78 17.49
CA TYR A 137 -24.10 -4.60 17.06
C TYR A 137 -23.54 -3.88 15.85
N PRO A 138 -22.29 -3.37 15.89
CA PRO A 138 -21.67 -2.89 14.69
C PRO A 138 -21.65 -4.10 13.76
N VAL A 139 -22.42 -4.03 12.66
CA VAL A 139 -22.33 -5.04 11.61
C VAL A 139 -20.88 -4.96 11.13
N GLU A 140 -20.05 -5.90 11.57
CA GLU A 140 -18.68 -6.03 11.10
C GLU A 140 -18.75 -6.23 9.59
N ARG A 141 -18.53 -5.14 8.85
CA ARG A 141 -18.46 -5.18 7.40
C ARG A 141 -17.15 -5.87 7.05
N LYS A 142 -17.26 -7.15 6.69
CA LYS A 142 -16.14 -7.92 6.17
C LYS A 142 -15.84 -7.43 4.76
N TRP A 143 -14.66 -6.85 4.58
CA TRP A 143 -14.13 -6.52 3.27
C TRP A 143 -13.76 -7.80 2.52
N ALA A 144 -14.04 -7.82 1.22
CA ALA A 144 -13.64 -8.89 0.33
C ALA A 144 -12.87 -8.29 -0.86
N LEU A 145 -11.90 -9.05 -1.37
CA LEU A 145 -11.26 -8.74 -2.64
C LEU A 145 -12.20 -9.17 -3.77
N GLY A 146 -12.44 -8.29 -4.73
CA GLY A 146 -13.16 -8.59 -5.98
C GLY A 146 -14.55 -9.21 -5.80
N LEU A 147 -14.98 -9.97 -6.80
CA LEU A 147 -16.26 -10.68 -6.83
C LEU A 147 -16.07 -12.18 -6.98
N GLN A 148 -16.67 -12.95 -6.08
CA GLN A 148 -16.59 -14.41 -6.12
C GLN A 148 -17.80 -15.01 -6.81
N SER A 149 -17.54 -16.03 -7.63
CA SER A 149 -18.54 -16.74 -8.43
C SER A 149 -18.29 -18.25 -8.40
N ARG A 150 -19.35 -19.03 -8.49
CA ARG A 150 -19.29 -20.49 -8.70
C ARG A 150 -19.59 -20.90 -10.14
N ALA A 151 -19.95 -19.95 -11.00
CA ALA A 151 -20.24 -20.22 -12.39
C ALA A 151 -19.00 -20.68 -13.16
N HIS A 152 -19.23 -21.31 -14.31
CA HIS A 152 -18.15 -21.73 -15.19
C HIS A 152 -17.42 -20.50 -15.75
N PRO A 153 -16.07 -20.49 -15.86
CA PRO A 153 -15.31 -19.29 -16.27
C PRO A 153 -15.77 -18.67 -17.58
N ARG A 154 -16.23 -19.50 -18.52
CA ARG A 154 -16.79 -19.04 -19.79
C ARG A 154 -18.02 -18.17 -19.58
N GLU A 155 -18.95 -18.60 -18.72
CA GLU A 155 -20.19 -17.88 -18.45
C GLU A 155 -19.90 -16.58 -17.69
N ILE A 156 -18.97 -16.61 -16.72
CA ILE A 156 -18.51 -15.41 -16.02
C ILE A 156 -17.98 -14.38 -17.02
N MET A 157 -17.07 -14.80 -17.92
CA MET A 157 -16.49 -13.89 -18.90
C MET A 157 -17.52 -13.35 -19.89
N ILE A 158 -18.53 -14.14 -20.26
CA ILE A 158 -19.65 -13.68 -21.10
C ILE A 158 -20.44 -12.57 -20.39
N GLU A 159 -20.80 -12.75 -19.12
CA GLU A 159 -21.53 -11.73 -18.36
C GLU A 159 -20.69 -10.47 -18.13
N VAL A 160 -19.39 -10.61 -17.85
CA VAL A 160 -18.46 -9.48 -17.78
C VAL A 160 -18.44 -8.71 -19.10
N LEU A 161 -18.27 -9.39 -20.23
CA LEU A 161 -18.21 -8.74 -21.55
C LEU A 161 -19.53 -8.03 -21.90
N LYS A 162 -20.68 -8.63 -21.57
CA LYS A 162 -21.99 -7.98 -21.74
C LYS A 162 -22.09 -6.70 -20.89
N ALA A 163 -21.70 -6.75 -19.62
CA ALA A 163 -21.71 -5.60 -18.73
C ALA A 163 -20.76 -4.47 -19.21
N LEU A 164 -19.58 -4.83 -19.70
CA LEU A 164 -18.64 -3.87 -20.30
C LEU A 164 -19.22 -3.22 -21.56
N GLN A 165 -19.92 -4.00 -22.40
CA GLN A 165 -20.59 -3.50 -23.60
C GLN A 165 -21.71 -2.52 -23.25
N GLU A 166 -22.56 -2.85 -22.27
CA GLU A 166 -23.64 -1.95 -21.82
C GLU A 166 -23.13 -0.62 -21.26
N LEU A 167 -21.92 -0.61 -20.68
CA LEU A 167 -21.29 0.59 -20.13
C LEU A 167 -20.41 1.34 -21.15
N ASN A 168 -20.44 0.95 -22.43
CA ASN A 168 -19.61 1.54 -23.49
C ASN A 168 -18.12 1.55 -23.17
N VAL A 169 -17.64 0.51 -22.47
CA VAL A 169 -16.21 0.34 -22.18
C VAL A 169 -15.52 -0.17 -23.43
N SER A 170 -14.33 0.36 -23.74
CA SER A 170 -13.45 -0.23 -24.75
C SER A 170 -12.49 -1.20 -24.08
N TRP A 171 -12.30 -2.41 -24.60
CA TRP A 171 -11.37 -3.38 -24.01
C TRP A 171 -10.46 -4.04 -25.05
N LYS A 172 -9.28 -4.45 -24.58
CA LYS A 172 -8.30 -5.25 -25.32
C LYS A 172 -8.02 -6.53 -24.54
N ARG A 173 -8.11 -7.68 -25.21
CA ARG A 173 -7.77 -8.99 -24.63
C ARG A 173 -6.25 -9.15 -24.56
N ASN A 174 -5.72 -9.38 -23.36
CA ASN A 174 -4.29 -9.69 -23.17
C ASN A 174 -4.07 -11.20 -22.93
N GLY A 175 -5.07 -11.88 -22.38
CA GLY A 175 -5.09 -13.34 -22.18
C GLY A 175 -6.52 -13.88 -22.16
N HIS A 176 -6.70 -15.19 -21.97
CA HIS A 176 -8.04 -15.80 -21.95
C HIS A 176 -8.96 -15.24 -20.84
N TYR A 177 -8.36 -14.81 -19.74
CA TYR A 177 -9.05 -14.31 -18.54
C TYR A 177 -8.51 -12.96 -18.06
N ASN A 178 -7.76 -12.26 -18.94
CA ASN A 178 -7.13 -10.97 -18.66
C ASN A 178 -7.49 -9.96 -19.74
N MET A 179 -8.01 -8.79 -19.33
CA MET A 179 -8.41 -7.73 -20.24
C MET A 179 -8.02 -6.37 -19.70
N LYS A 180 -7.51 -5.50 -20.58
CA LYS A 180 -7.32 -4.09 -20.28
C LYS A 180 -8.48 -3.28 -20.82
N CYS A 181 -9.04 -2.44 -19.97
CA CYS A 181 -10.25 -1.70 -20.23
C CYS A 181 -9.98 -0.19 -20.16
N ARG A 182 -10.69 0.56 -21.00
CA ARG A 182 -10.70 2.01 -21.03
C ARG A 182 -12.16 2.45 -21.03
N TRP A 183 -12.54 3.21 -20.00
CA TRP A 183 -13.86 3.83 -19.93
C TRP A 183 -13.68 5.34 -20.02
N SER A 184 -14.34 5.94 -20.99
CA SER A 184 -14.38 7.40 -21.17
C SER A 184 -15.83 7.82 -21.08
N ILE A 185 -16.13 8.68 -20.11
CA ILE A 185 -17.42 9.37 -20.08
C ILE A 185 -17.31 10.48 -21.12
N GLY A 186 -17.83 10.19 -22.31
CA GLY A 186 -18.13 11.23 -23.28
C GLY A 186 -19.30 12.03 -22.72
N PHE A 187 -19.10 13.33 -22.50
CA PHE A 187 -20.23 14.23 -22.59
C PHE A 187 -20.79 14.06 -24.00
N PRO A 188 -22.11 13.90 -24.19
CA PRO A 188 -22.68 13.85 -25.53
C PRO A 188 -22.23 15.12 -26.26
N GLU A 189 -21.41 14.95 -27.29
CA GLU A 189 -21.12 16.00 -28.25
C GLU A 189 -22.47 16.47 -28.77
N VAL A 190 -22.83 17.71 -28.44
CA VAL A 190 -23.90 18.40 -29.16
C VAL A 190 -23.45 18.39 -30.60
N HIS A 191 -24.26 17.73 -31.43
CA HIS A 191 -24.06 17.63 -32.86
C HIS A 191 -24.20 19.02 -33.47
N ASP A 192 -23.13 19.81 -33.45
CA ASP A 192 -23.04 21.03 -34.25
C ASP A 192 -22.63 20.65 -35.66
N MET A 193 -23.65 20.58 -36.51
CA MET A 193 -23.51 20.62 -37.95
C MET A 193 -22.95 21.98 -38.38
N LEU A 194 -21.64 22.11 -38.58
CA LEU A 194 -21.07 23.22 -39.36
C LEU A 194 -19.81 22.76 -40.12
N ASP A 195 -20.06 22.39 -41.37
CA ASP A 195 -19.26 22.58 -42.59
C ASP A 195 -17.76 22.23 -42.67
N ALA A 196 -17.50 21.39 -43.68
CA ALA A 196 -16.23 21.23 -44.36
C ALA A 196 -15.77 22.53 -45.03
N ASN A 197 -14.51 22.95 -44.79
CA ASN A 197 -13.49 23.16 -45.85
C ASN A 197 -12.16 23.74 -45.31
N ASN A 198 -11.08 23.05 -45.71
CA ASN A 198 -9.75 23.51 -46.14
C ASN A 198 -8.74 24.26 -45.23
N SER A 199 -7.52 23.68 -45.29
CA SER A 199 -6.17 24.33 -45.32
C SER A 199 -5.65 24.88 -43.98
N PHE A 200 -4.36 25.04 -43.65
CA PHE A 200 -3.04 24.69 -44.15
C PHE A 200 -2.06 25.24 -43.08
N LEU A 201 -1.00 24.50 -42.78
CA LEU A 201 0.24 24.83 -42.03
C LEU A 201 0.34 26.14 -41.20
N GLY A 202 0.77 26.04 -39.92
CA GLY A 202 1.32 27.19 -39.20
C GLY A 202 1.59 26.97 -37.71
N ASP A 203 2.86 26.75 -37.38
CA ASP A 203 3.46 26.85 -36.05
C ASP A 203 3.43 28.31 -35.54
N THR A 204 3.00 28.58 -34.31
CA THR A 204 3.62 29.55 -33.35
C THR A 204 2.80 29.80 -32.08
N THR A 205 3.56 30.06 -31.03
CA THR A 205 3.26 30.35 -29.63
C THR A 205 2.55 31.69 -29.35
N ILE A 206 1.88 31.78 -28.18
CA ILE A 206 1.70 32.95 -27.26
C ILE A 206 0.22 33.32 -26.95
N MET A 207 -0.14 32.96 -25.71
CA MET A 207 -0.95 33.62 -24.66
C MET A 207 -2.39 34.13 -24.88
N ASP A 208 -3.16 33.89 -23.81
CA ASP A 208 -4.45 34.44 -23.38
C ASP A 208 -5.70 34.06 -24.16
N ASN A 209 -6.46 33.13 -23.58
CA ASN A 209 -7.91 33.27 -23.44
C ASN A 209 -8.40 32.45 -22.25
N ASP A 210 -8.98 33.16 -21.27
CA ASP A 210 -9.91 32.61 -20.29
C ASP A 210 -11.07 31.89 -21.01
N ASP A 211 -11.48 30.77 -20.41
CA ASP A 211 -12.73 30.06 -20.64
C ASP A 211 -12.93 29.32 -21.97
N VAL A 212 -12.26 28.16 -22.08
CA VAL A 212 -12.82 27.01 -22.82
C VAL A 212 -12.86 25.84 -21.87
N ASN A 213 -14.07 25.54 -21.38
CA ASN A 213 -14.43 24.34 -20.64
C ASN A 213 -14.31 23.07 -21.52
N GLY A 214 -13.13 22.85 -22.11
CA GLY A 214 -12.70 21.61 -22.71
C GLY A 214 -12.27 20.67 -21.58
N ARG A 215 -13.19 20.29 -20.71
CA ARG A 215 -12.94 19.27 -19.68
C ARG A 215 -12.60 18.00 -20.44
N LEU A 216 -11.31 17.71 -20.60
CA LEU A 216 -10.82 16.49 -21.23
C LEU A 216 -11.68 15.32 -20.72
N PRO A 217 -12.15 14.42 -21.61
CA PRO A 217 -13.06 13.37 -21.22
C PRO A 217 -12.45 12.64 -20.03
N ALA A 218 -13.21 12.49 -18.95
CA ALA A 218 -12.72 11.82 -17.77
C ALA A 218 -12.54 10.35 -18.13
N VAL A 219 -11.27 9.93 -18.28
CA VAL A 219 -10.92 8.59 -18.74
C VAL A 219 -10.28 7.81 -17.60
N ILE A 220 -10.79 6.60 -17.37
CA ILE A 220 -10.13 5.60 -16.53
C ILE A 220 -9.60 4.45 -17.39
N LYS A 221 -8.44 3.94 -16.99
CA LYS A 221 -7.87 2.69 -17.50
C LYS A 221 -7.76 1.72 -16.33
N PHE A 222 -8.23 0.51 -16.53
CA PHE A 222 -8.21 -0.53 -15.51
C PHE A 222 -8.02 -1.90 -16.15
N GLU A 223 -7.68 -2.88 -15.33
CA GLU A 223 -7.44 -4.26 -15.74
C GLU A 223 -8.44 -5.17 -15.02
N ILE A 224 -9.05 -6.07 -15.78
CA ILE A 224 -9.91 -7.13 -15.25
C ILE A 224 -9.17 -8.44 -15.37
N GLN A 225 -9.13 -9.20 -14.27
CA GLN A 225 -8.53 -10.51 -14.22
C GLN A 225 -9.44 -11.50 -13.48
N LEU A 226 -9.67 -12.66 -14.08
CA LEU A 226 -10.33 -13.78 -13.40
C LEU A 226 -9.29 -14.75 -12.85
N TYR A 227 -9.40 -15.07 -11.57
CA TYR A 227 -8.53 -16.01 -10.86
C TYR A 227 -9.32 -17.24 -10.42
N LYS A 228 -8.66 -18.40 -10.37
CA LYS A 228 -9.20 -19.59 -9.73
C LYS A 228 -8.78 -19.62 -8.25
N THR A 229 -9.75 -19.77 -7.36
CA THR A 229 -9.52 -19.91 -5.92
C THR A 229 -9.45 -21.39 -5.51
N ARG A 230 -9.08 -21.67 -4.25
CA ARG A 230 -8.91 -23.04 -3.74
C ARG A 230 -10.23 -23.83 -3.67
N ASP A 231 -11.36 -23.15 -3.50
CA ASP A 231 -12.68 -23.78 -3.31
C ASP A 231 -13.40 -24.08 -4.63
N ASP A 232 -12.67 -24.19 -5.75
CA ASP A 232 -13.21 -24.26 -7.12
C ASP A 232 -14.15 -23.09 -7.48
N LYS A 233 -14.02 -21.97 -6.75
CA LYS A 233 -14.68 -20.70 -7.07
C LYS A 233 -13.75 -19.85 -7.91
N TYR A 234 -14.32 -18.94 -8.68
CA TYR A 234 -13.58 -17.95 -9.42
C TYR A 234 -13.72 -16.58 -8.77
N LEU A 235 -12.64 -15.80 -8.84
CA LEU A 235 -12.56 -14.45 -8.31
C LEU A 235 -12.29 -13.48 -9.46
N LEU A 236 -13.24 -12.57 -9.70
CA LEU A 236 -13.07 -11.46 -10.63
C LEU A 236 -12.46 -10.28 -9.87
N ASP A 237 -11.25 -9.89 -10.27
CA ASP A 237 -10.54 -8.74 -9.73
C ASP A 237 -10.53 -7.59 -10.73
N MET A 238 -10.57 -6.36 -10.21
CA MET A 238 -10.57 -5.12 -10.98
C MET A 238 -9.51 -4.18 -10.42
N GLN A 239 -8.45 -3.94 -11.19
CA GLN A 239 -7.33 -3.11 -10.77
C GLN A 239 -7.29 -1.83 -11.59
N ARG A 240 -7.41 -0.68 -10.92
CA ARG A 240 -7.18 0.62 -11.57
C ARG A 240 -5.71 0.74 -12.01
N VAL A 241 -5.50 1.12 -13.26
CA VAL A 241 -4.17 1.38 -13.85
C VAL A 241 -3.90 2.89 -13.90
N THR A 242 -4.87 3.69 -14.36
CA THR A 242 -4.73 5.15 -14.48
C THR A 242 -6.10 5.82 -14.45
N GLY A 243 -6.14 7.08 -14.02
CA GLY A 243 -7.35 7.91 -13.98
C GLY A 243 -7.88 8.13 -12.55
N PRO A 244 -8.91 8.98 -12.38
CA PRO A 244 -9.39 9.39 -11.06
C PRO A 244 -9.96 8.22 -10.24
N GLU A 245 -9.66 8.19 -8.94
CA GLU A 245 -10.06 7.12 -8.01
C GLU A 245 -11.57 7.05 -7.83
N LEU A 246 -12.23 8.19 -7.60
CA LEU A 246 -13.68 8.26 -7.40
C LEU A 246 -14.43 7.79 -8.65
N LEU A 247 -13.94 8.19 -9.83
CA LEU A 247 -14.53 7.78 -11.11
C LEU A 247 -14.41 6.27 -11.34
N PHE A 248 -13.31 5.67 -10.90
CA PHE A 248 -13.14 4.22 -10.92
C PHE A 248 -14.11 3.53 -9.96
N LEU A 249 -14.39 4.10 -8.78
CA LEU A 249 -15.38 3.57 -7.85
C LEU A 249 -16.81 3.68 -8.41
N ASP A 250 -17.14 4.81 -9.05
CA ASP A 250 -18.42 5.00 -9.73
C ASP A 250 -18.61 3.97 -10.85
N PHE A 251 -17.54 3.73 -11.64
CA PHE A 251 -17.52 2.67 -12.62
C PHE A 251 -17.76 1.30 -11.98
N CYS A 252 -17.06 0.96 -10.90
CA CYS A 252 -17.22 -0.32 -10.22
C CYS A 252 -18.67 -0.51 -9.75
N ALA A 253 -19.28 0.53 -9.16
CA ALA A 253 -20.68 0.49 -8.75
C ALA A 253 -21.61 0.26 -9.95
N ALA A 254 -21.44 1.02 -11.04
CA ALA A 254 -22.23 0.84 -12.26
C ALA A 254 -22.05 -0.57 -12.85
N PHE A 255 -20.81 -1.06 -12.94
CA PHE A 255 -20.49 -2.40 -13.41
C PHE A 255 -21.19 -3.48 -12.58
N LEU A 256 -21.19 -3.36 -11.26
CA LEU A 256 -21.89 -4.30 -10.37
C LEU A 256 -23.40 -4.32 -10.59
N THR A 257 -24.02 -3.18 -10.91
CA THR A 257 -25.46 -3.15 -11.23
C THR A 257 -25.80 -3.84 -12.55
N LYS A 258 -24.83 -3.91 -13.48
CA LYS A 258 -25.00 -4.54 -14.80
C LYS A 258 -24.65 -6.01 -14.82
N LEU A 259 -23.84 -6.45 -13.87
CA LEU A 259 -23.45 -7.85 -13.75
C LEU A 259 -24.63 -8.68 -13.24
N ARG A 260 -25.24 -9.46 -14.14
CA ARG A 260 -26.28 -10.42 -13.76
C ARG A 260 -25.63 -11.58 -13.03
N VAL A 261 -26.28 -12.04 -11.96
CA VAL A 261 -25.76 -12.93 -10.91
C VAL A 261 -24.75 -13.97 -11.43
N LEU A 262 -23.55 -13.93 -10.84
CA LEU A 262 -22.43 -14.85 -11.05
C LEU A 262 -22.47 -16.07 -10.10
#